data_AF-A0A1J3JXB8-F1
#
_entry.id   AF-A0A1J3JXB8-F1
#
_cell.length_a   1.000
_cell.length_b   1.000
_cell.length_c   1.000
_cell.angle_alpha   90.00
_cell.angle_beta   90.00
_cell.angle_gamma   90.00
#
_symmetry.space_group_name_H-M   'P 1'
#
loop_
_entity.id
_entity.type
_entity.pdbx_description
1 polymer ?
#
loop_
_entity_poly.entity_id
_entity_poly.type
_entity_poly.pdbx_seq_one_letter_code
_entity_poly.pdbx_strand_id
1 'polypeptide(L)'
;EELVKSMGQNVKFCVENVCEGDGYSAAVNWHLEWKGRKIPFTRGCSFYEFTEEGGRLVIRNARILIESPIKPGGIALTLLKNITFLFDEFPQVAD
;
A
#
# COMPACT_ATOMS: atom_id res chain seq x y z
N GLU A 1 19.33 4.15 8.63
CA GLU A 1 19.68 5.59 8.68
C GLU A 1 19.66 6.28 7.32
N GLU A 2 20.08 5.64 6.23
CA GLU A 2 20.14 6.28 4.90
C GLU A 2 18.81 6.86 4.44
N LEU A 3 17.69 6.16 4.64
CA LEU A 3 16.36 6.66 4.27
C LEU A 3 16.05 8.03 4.90
N VAL A 4 16.33 8.18 6.19
CA VAL A 4 16.08 9.42 6.95
C VAL A 4 17.02 10.53 6.46
N LYS A 5 18.29 10.21 6.17
CA LYS A 5 19.26 11.16 5.60
C LYS A 5 18.84 11.61 4.18
N SER A 6 18.37 10.69 3.34
CA SER A 6 17.91 10.97 1.97
C SER A 6 16.61 11.78 1.90
N MET A 7 15.72 11.61 2.89
CA MET A 7 14.46 12.36 2.98
C MET A 7 14.65 13.83 3.41
N GLY A 8 15.76 14.15 4.08
CA GLY A 8 16.03 15.48 4.61
C GLY A 8 15.00 15.92 5.66
N GLN A 9 15.05 17.19 6.06
CA GLN A 9 14.20 17.71 7.15
C GLN A 9 12.75 18.03 6.74
N ASN A 10 12.48 18.07 5.43
CA ASN A 10 11.23 18.59 4.90
C ASN A 10 10.23 17.50 4.50
N VAL A 11 10.68 16.26 4.36
CA VAL A 11 9.81 15.11 4.07
C VAL A 11 9.30 14.53 5.38
N LYS A 12 7.99 14.31 5.46
CA LYS A 12 7.29 13.75 6.61
C LYS A 12 6.56 12.48 6.22
N PHE A 13 6.50 11.54 7.15
CA PHE A 13 5.64 10.36 7.06
C PHE A 13 4.32 10.69 7.75
N CYS A 14 3.24 10.77 6.97
CA CYS A 14 1.93 11.16 7.46
C CYS A 14 1.01 9.94 7.52
N VAL A 15 0.57 9.60 8.73
CA VAL A 15 -0.46 8.57 8.95
C VAL A 15 -1.82 9.14 8.54
N GLU A 16 -2.56 8.40 7.72
CA GLU A 16 -3.90 8.78 7.26
C GLU A 16 -4.97 8.09 8.11
N ASN A 17 -5.10 6.77 7.97
CA ASN A 17 -6.10 5.98 8.66
C ASN A 17 -5.43 4.81 9.38
N VAL A 18 -5.94 4.48 10.56
CA VAL A 18 -5.57 3.29 11.32
C VAL A 18 -6.83 2.45 11.46
N CYS A 19 -6.75 1.18 11.06
CA CYS A 19 -7.80 0.20 11.22
C CYS A 19 -7.26 -0.93 12.10
N GLU A 20 -7.93 -1.18 13.21
CA GLU A 20 -7.63 -2.32 14.08
C GLU A 20 -8.45 -3.52 13.62
N GLY A 21 -7.79 -4.66 13.44
CA GLY A 21 -8.44 -5.91 13.07
C GLY A 21 -8.75 -6.75 14.30
N ASP A 22 -9.45 -7.87 14.10
CA ASP A 22 -9.66 -8.84 15.17
C ASP A 22 -8.32 -9.40 15.68
N GLY A 23 -8.22 -9.57 16.99
CA GLY A 23 -7.00 -10.00 17.66
C GLY A 23 -5.91 -8.92 17.72
N TYR A 24 -4.65 -9.34 17.67
CA TYR A 24 -3.49 -8.45 17.73
C TYR A 24 -3.05 -8.06 16.32
N SER A 25 -3.89 -7.32 15.58
CA SER A 25 -3.55 -6.86 14.22
C SER A 25 -4.01 -5.42 13.94
N ALA A 26 -3.25 -4.69 13.12
CA ALA A 26 -3.60 -3.35 12.69
C ALA A 26 -3.12 -3.06 11.26
N ALA A 27 -3.91 -2.31 10.52
CA ALA A 27 -3.56 -1.77 9.21
C ALA A 27 -3.47 -0.25 9.27
N VAL A 28 -2.46 0.33 8.63
CA VAL A 28 -2.20 1.77 8.64
C VAL A 28 -1.99 2.25 7.21
N ASN A 29 -2.85 3.16 6.76
CA ASN A 29 -2.63 3.91 5.53
C ASN A 29 -1.77 5.13 5.82
N TRP A 30 -0.83 5.43 4.93
CA TRP A 30 0.09 6.55 5.09
C TRP A 30 0.52 7.11 3.73
N HIS A 31 1.07 8.31 3.76
CA HIS A 31 1.76 8.90 2.62
C HIS A 31 2.98 9.70 3.06
N LEU A 32 3.92 9.91 2.15
CA LEU A 32 4.96 10.91 2.35
C LEU A 32 4.49 12.29 1.89
N GLU A 33 4.83 13.30 2.67
CA GLU A 33 4.50 14.71 2.40
C GLU A 33 5.78 15.55 2.40
N TRP A 34 5.88 16.51 1.49
CA TRP A 34 6.89 17.56 1.51
C TRP A 34 6.22 18.94 1.64
N LYS A 35 6.52 19.65 2.73
CA LYS A 35 6.00 21.01 3.01
C LYS A 35 4.48 21.16 2.80
N GLY A 36 3.65 20.27 3.35
CA GLY A 36 2.19 20.33 3.20
C GLY A 36 1.66 19.70 1.91
N ARG A 37 2.52 19.21 1.02
CA ARG A 37 2.13 18.63 -0.27
C ARG A 37 2.43 17.13 -0.31
N LYS A 38 1.42 16.32 -0.61
CA LYS A 38 1.57 14.87 -0.81
C LYS A 38 2.56 14.61 -1.96
N ILE A 39 3.56 13.79 -1.71
CA ILE A 39 4.50 13.36 -2.74
C ILE A 39 3.79 12.28 -3.58
N PRO A 40 3.76 12.38 -4.93
CA PRO A 40 3.15 11.36 -5.76
C PRO A 40 3.87 10.02 -5.65
N PHE A 41 3.13 8.90 -5.76
CA PHE A 41 3.67 7.53 -5.76
C PHE A 41 4.40 7.12 -4.47
N THR A 42 4.15 7.81 -3.38
CA THR A 42 4.73 7.51 -2.06
C THR A 42 3.65 7.26 -1.01
N ARG A 43 2.48 6.78 -1.45
CA ARG A 43 1.45 6.27 -0.56
C ARG A 43 1.80 4.83 -0.19
N GLY A 44 1.32 4.38 0.96
CA GLY A 44 1.45 3.00 1.34
C GLY A 44 0.40 2.56 2.35
N CYS A 45 0.35 1.24 2.53
CA CYS A 45 -0.45 0.57 3.54
C CYS A 45 0.47 -0.41 4.27
N SER A 46 0.54 -0.28 5.59
CA SER A 46 1.32 -1.16 6.45
C SER A 46 0.36 -2.03 7.28
N PHE A 47 0.61 -3.34 7.31
CA PHE A 47 -0.09 -4.31 8.13
C PHE A 47 0.84 -4.82 9.21
N TYR A 48 0.39 -4.76 10.45
CA TYR A 48 1.11 -5.20 11.63
C TYR A 48 0.33 -6.33 12.30
N GLU A 49 1.05 -7.37 12.69
CA GLU A 49 0.56 -8.41 13.59
C GLU A 49 1.41 -8.33 14.84
N PHE A 50 0.77 -8.41 16.00
CA PHE A 50 1.41 -8.27 17.29
C PHE A 50 1.25 -9.53 18.13
N THR A 51 2.10 -9.66 19.14
CA THR A 51 2.00 -10.65 20.21
C THR A 51 2.04 -9.94 21.56
N GLU A 52 1.38 -10.50 22.55
CA GLU A 52 1.49 -10.02 23.92
C GLU A 52 2.59 -10.80 24.65
N GLU A 53 3.62 -10.09 25.09
CA GLU A 53 4.75 -10.66 25.81
C GLU A 53 4.93 -9.87 27.12
N GLY A 54 4.60 -10.51 28.25
CA GLY A 54 4.75 -9.90 29.58
C GLY A 54 3.94 -8.61 29.76
N GLY A 55 2.71 -8.57 29.23
CA GLY A 55 1.82 -7.38 29.31
C GLY A 55 2.22 -6.25 28.36
N ARG A 56 3.10 -6.51 27.40
CA ARG A 56 3.49 -5.57 26.34
C ARG A 56 3.11 -6.11 24.98
N LEU A 57 2.56 -5.25 24.15
CA LEU A 57 2.29 -5.54 22.76
C LEU A 57 3.59 -5.39 21.95
N VAL A 58 4.03 -6.45 21.27
CA VAL A 58 5.25 -6.47 20.46
C VAL A 58 4.89 -6.76 19.01
N ILE A 59 5.47 -6.04 18.06
CA ILE A 59 5.27 -6.32 16.63
C ILE A 59 5.94 -7.65 16.28
N ARG A 60 5.15 -8.67 15.96
CA ARG A 60 5.63 -9.97 15.49
C ARG A 60 5.90 -9.96 13.98
N ASN A 61 5.04 -9.29 13.22
CA ASN A 61 5.13 -9.25 11.77
C ASN A 61 4.74 -7.86 11.26
N ALA A 62 5.42 -7.40 10.21
CA ALA A 62 5.12 -6.15 9.54
C ALA A 62 5.23 -6.36 8.02
N ARG A 63 4.14 -6.10 7.31
CA ARG A 63 4.09 -6.10 5.85
C ARG A 63 3.76 -4.71 5.35
N ILE A 64 4.55 -4.19 4.43
CA ILE A 64 4.38 -2.84 3.89
C ILE A 64 4.13 -2.97 2.39
N LEU A 65 2.99 -2.47 1.94
CA LEU A 65 2.65 -2.31 0.53
C LEU A 65 2.81 -0.83 0.18
N ILE A 66 3.65 -0.54 -0.80
CA ILE A 66 3.84 0.80 -1.33
C ILE A 66 3.15 0.94 -2.68
N GLU A 67 2.64 2.13 -2.96
CA GLU A 67 2.11 2.46 -4.28
C GLU A 67 3.19 2.20 -5.34
N SER A 68 2.79 1.60 -6.47
CA SER A 68 3.72 1.33 -7.56
C SER A 68 4.26 2.63 -8.14
N PRO A 69 5.59 2.77 -8.34
CA PRO A 69 6.18 3.95 -8.98
C PRO A 69 5.76 4.08 -10.45
N ILE A 70 5.36 2.97 -11.07
CA ILE A 70 4.77 2.92 -12.41
C ILE A 70 3.27 2.75 -12.20
N LYS A 71 2.43 3.64 -12.74
CA LYS A 71 0.97 3.41 -12.77
C LYS A 71 0.67 2.50 -13.95
N PRO A 72 0.50 1.18 -13.77
CA PRO A 72 0.13 0.31 -14.90
C PRO A 72 -1.28 0.61 -15.39
N GLY A 73 -2.06 1.48 -14.74
CA GLY A 73 -3.48 1.73 -15.02
C GLY A 73 -3.81 1.79 -16.51
N GLY A 74 -3.07 2.53 -17.34
CA GLY A 74 -3.32 2.54 -18.79
C GLY A 74 -3.10 1.17 -19.45
N ILE A 75 -2.00 0.49 -19.12
CA ILE A 75 -1.63 -0.83 -19.66
C ILE A 75 -2.55 -1.93 -19.12
N ALA A 76 -2.83 -1.93 -17.82
CA ALA A 76 -3.73 -2.86 -17.15
C ALA A 76 -5.17 -2.71 -17.63
N LEU A 77 -5.67 -1.48 -17.83
CA LEU A 77 -6.99 -1.24 -18.41
C LEU A 77 -7.03 -1.66 -19.88
N THR A 78 -5.95 -1.47 -20.64
CA THR A 78 -5.86 -1.95 -22.03
C THR A 78 -5.88 -3.48 -22.08
N LEU A 79 -5.14 -4.16 -21.20
CA LEU A 79 -5.15 -5.61 -21.07
C LEU A 79 -6.53 -6.13 -20.65
N LEU A 80 -7.15 -5.54 -19.62
CA LEU A 80 -8.49 -5.88 -19.17
C LEU A 80 -9.52 -5.66 -20.28
N LYS A 81 -9.43 -4.55 -21.04
CA LYS A 81 -10.30 -4.29 -22.20
C LYS A 81 -10.12 -5.37 -23.28
N ASN A 82 -8.90 -5.78 -23.57
CA ASN A 82 -8.65 -6.79 -24.59
C ASN A 82 -9.14 -8.19 -24.15
N ILE A 83 -8.95 -8.54 -22.88
CA ILE A 83 -9.43 -9.81 -22.31
C ILE A 83 -10.96 -9.83 -22.28
N THR A 84 -11.60 -8.74 -21.84
CA THR A 84 -13.06 -8.63 -21.84
C THR A 84 -13.64 -8.66 -23.26
N PHE A 85 -13.04 -7.95 -24.21
CA PHE A 85 -13.42 -8.02 -25.63
C PHE A 85 -13.30 -9.45 -26.20
N LEU A 86 -12.22 -10.17 -25.89
CA LEU A 86 -12.05 -11.56 -26.32
C LEU A 86 -13.12 -12.50 -25.73
N PHE A 87 -13.49 -12.32 -24.47
CA PHE A 87 -14.57 -13.10 -23.85
C PHE A 87 -15.96 -12.74 -24.41
N ASP A 88 -16.19 -11.46 -24.75
CA ASP A 88 -17.43 -11.02 -25.39
C ASP A 88 -17.56 -11.55 -26.83
N GLU A 89 -16.45 -11.57 -27.58
CA GLU A 89 -16.41 -12.02 -28.98
C GLU A 89 -16.40 -13.55 -29.10
N PHE A 90 -15.78 -14.24 -28.13
CA PHE A 90 -15.67 -15.71 -28.10
C PHE A 90 -16.06 -16.28 -26.73
N PRO A 91 -17.36 -16.33 -26.38
CA PRO A 91 -17.81 -16.81 -25.08
C PRO A 91 -17.33 -18.22 -24.71
N GLN A 92 -17.12 -19.08 -25.73
CA GLN A 92 -16.56 -20.43 -25.55
C GLN A 92 -15.12 -20.48 -25.02
N VAL A 93 -14.42 -19.35 -24.96
CA VAL A 93 -13.06 -19.21 -24.39
C VAL A 93 -13.12 -18.87 -22.89
N ALA A 94 -14.29 -18.44 -22.40
CA ALA A 94 -14.52 -18.10 -20.99
C ALA A 94 -14.95 -19.31 -20.14
N ASP A 95 -15.24 -20.46 -20.78
CA ASP A 95 -15.55 -21.75 -20.15
C ASP A 95 -14.31 -22.60 -19.85
#